data_AF-A0A0L0RUW1-F1
#
_entry.id   AF-A0A0L0RUW1-F1
#
_cell.length_a   1.000
_cell.length_b   1.000
_cell.length_c   1.000
_cell.angle_alpha   90.00
_cell.angle_beta   90.00
_cell.angle_gamma   90.00
#
_symmetry.space_group_name_H-M   'P 1'
#
loop_
_entity.id
_entity.type
_entity.pdbx_description
1 polymer ?
#
loop_
_entity_poly.entity_id
_entity_poly.type
_entity_poly.pdbx_seq_one_letter_code
_entity_poly.pdbx_strand_id
1 'polypeptide(L)'
;MSPTAAAADTTAAEGMVYTRLGQTGLHVSRIILEWDLWVLDADKALPIMKAAWDAGINTFDTADVYSNGESEQILGRFLRKHQIPQSQMIITTKGDFHVAIDDMKMMGLSRKHIFDAVDASLARLGTDYIDLYQIHRWDYNTPIVETMEALHDLVKLGQVCYIGTSSMHAWQFAKAQFIAKQRGWTPFVSMKNLYNAGYREEERDMILLCRDLGVGVITWSPLARSLLTRKTGTVRAKSDMSREFMFGKTNAAECEQTTNDMVVAHVRTIAEKRGVSMARVAIAWLVNRPGVTAPIVGINKPEDIEDMIAALHLQLTADETKEIDDAWAGRVLPEARRRVRVAGRGGLLRQ
;
A
#
# COMPACT_ATOMS: atom_id res chain seq x y z
N MET A 1 7.91 -2.40 -46.86
CA MET A 1 8.22 -3.72 -46.29
C MET A 1 8.02 -3.63 -44.79
N SER A 2 6.93 -4.19 -44.29
CA SER A 2 6.64 -4.28 -42.86
C SER A 2 7.60 -5.29 -42.21
N PRO A 3 8.17 -5.03 -41.03
CA PRO A 3 8.67 -6.09 -40.20
C PRO A 3 7.52 -6.61 -39.33
N THR A 4 7.11 -7.83 -39.65
CA THR A 4 6.31 -8.72 -38.81
C THR A 4 6.98 -8.84 -37.44
N ALA A 5 6.32 -8.34 -36.39
CA ALA A 5 6.69 -8.64 -35.01
C ALA A 5 6.26 -10.09 -34.73
N ALA A 6 7.23 -10.99 -34.78
CA ALA A 6 7.07 -12.37 -34.32
C ALA A 6 6.72 -12.36 -32.83
N ALA A 7 5.73 -13.16 -32.46
CA ALA A 7 5.38 -13.45 -31.08
C ALA A 7 6.61 -14.03 -30.36
N ALA A 8 7.11 -13.32 -29.35
CA ALA A 8 8.06 -13.87 -28.41
C ALA A 8 7.29 -14.68 -27.36
N ASP A 9 7.15 -15.97 -27.64
CA ASP A 9 6.90 -16.98 -26.63
C ASP A 9 8.27 -17.39 -26.05
N THR A 10 8.59 -16.91 -24.85
CA THR A 10 9.76 -17.36 -24.08
C THR A 10 9.42 -17.39 -22.59
N THR A 11 9.16 -18.60 -22.11
CA THR A 11 9.03 -18.99 -20.70
C THR A 11 10.39 -19.02 -19.99
N ALA A 12 11.03 -17.85 -19.87
CA ALA A 12 12.01 -17.67 -18.80
C ALA A 12 11.22 -17.52 -17.49
N ALA A 13 11.64 -18.18 -16.41
CA ALA A 13 11.10 -17.86 -15.08
C ALA A 13 11.58 -16.44 -14.72
N GLU A 14 10.76 -15.44 -15.00
CA GLU A 14 11.11 -14.05 -14.77
C GLU A 14 11.13 -13.76 -13.26
N GLY A 15 12.32 -13.48 -12.72
CA GLY A 15 12.55 -13.37 -11.29
C GLY A 15 12.08 -12.05 -10.65
N MET A 16 12.41 -11.86 -9.37
CA MET A 16 12.08 -10.63 -8.64
C MET A 16 12.72 -9.39 -9.28
N VAL A 17 11.94 -8.32 -9.42
CA VAL A 17 12.43 -6.99 -9.80
C VAL A 17 12.70 -6.17 -8.55
N TYR A 18 13.78 -5.39 -8.54
CA TYR A 18 14.11 -4.46 -7.46
C TYR A 18 14.09 -3.02 -7.96
N THR A 19 13.82 -2.08 -7.06
CA THR A 19 13.75 -0.67 -7.36
C THR A 19 14.18 0.18 -6.17
N ARG A 20 14.54 1.44 -6.40
CA ARG A 20 14.88 2.36 -5.30
C ARG A 20 13.63 2.85 -4.60
N LEU A 21 13.70 2.98 -3.28
CA LEU A 21 12.67 3.67 -2.51
C LEU A 21 12.81 5.19 -2.67
N GLY A 22 12.05 5.76 -3.61
CA GLY A 22 12.19 7.17 -3.96
C GLY A 22 13.61 7.49 -4.46
N GLN A 23 14.18 8.59 -3.98
CA GLN A 23 15.56 9.00 -4.28
C GLN A 23 16.61 8.45 -3.29
N THR A 24 16.25 7.50 -2.43
CA THR A 24 17.19 6.91 -1.47
C THR A 24 18.14 5.89 -2.11
N GLY A 25 19.14 5.44 -1.34
CA GLY A 25 19.98 4.29 -1.69
C GLY A 25 19.34 2.93 -1.40
N LEU A 26 18.17 2.90 -0.76
CA LEU A 26 17.50 1.67 -0.35
C LEU A 26 16.84 0.98 -1.56
N HIS A 27 17.19 -0.28 -1.81
CA HIS A 27 16.63 -1.08 -2.92
C HIS A 27 15.62 -2.10 -2.40
N VAL A 28 14.35 -1.83 -2.66
CA VAL A 28 13.22 -2.68 -2.25
C VAL A 28 12.81 -3.61 -3.39
N SER A 29 12.32 -4.80 -3.05
CA SER A 29 11.62 -5.67 -3.98
C SER A 29 10.37 -4.96 -4.51
N ARG A 30 10.08 -5.13 -5.80
CA ARG A 30 8.95 -4.46 -6.47
C ARG A 30 7.59 -4.97 -6.01
N ILE A 31 7.58 -6.01 -5.18
CA ILE A 31 6.48 -6.42 -4.30
C ILE A 31 6.98 -6.36 -2.86
N ILE A 32 6.19 -5.78 -1.96
CA ILE A 32 6.43 -5.81 -0.52
C ILE A 32 5.49 -6.85 0.08
N LEU A 33 6.03 -7.76 0.91
CA LEU A 33 5.21 -8.78 1.54
C LEU A 33 4.50 -8.22 2.77
N GLU A 34 3.20 -8.47 2.84
CA GLU A 34 2.43 -8.55 4.07
C GLU A 34 1.77 -9.94 4.12
N TRP A 35 1.47 -10.45 5.30
CA TRP A 35 0.70 -11.69 5.49
C TRP A 35 -0.54 -11.36 6.33
N ASP A 36 -1.68 -12.00 6.05
CA ASP A 36 -2.96 -11.65 6.69
C ASP A 36 -2.99 -12.11 8.15
N LEU A 37 -2.52 -11.21 9.02
CA LEU A 37 -2.34 -11.42 10.47
C LEU A 37 -3.64 -11.61 11.24
N TRP A 38 -4.77 -11.22 10.65
CA TRP A 38 -6.10 -11.38 11.22
C TRP A 38 -6.62 -12.83 11.11
N VAL A 39 -5.86 -13.71 10.43
CA VAL A 39 -6.32 -15.05 10.03
C VAL A 39 -5.28 -16.15 10.31
N LEU A 40 -3.99 -15.83 10.35
CA LEU A 40 -2.92 -16.84 10.35
C LEU A 40 -2.04 -16.81 11.60
N ASP A 41 -2.07 -17.93 12.33
CA ASP A 41 -1.07 -18.21 13.38
C ASP A 41 0.34 -18.33 12.79
N ALA A 42 1.37 -18.20 13.64
CA ALA A 42 2.78 -18.28 13.25
C ALA A 42 3.11 -19.49 12.34
N ASP A 43 2.54 -20.65 12.61
CA ASP A 43 2.80 -21.88 11.85
C ASP A 43 2.36 -21.80 10.38
N LYS A 44 1.37 -20.95 10.07
CA LYS A 44 0.92 -20.69 8.70
C LYS A 44 1.63 -19.51 8.06
N ALA A 45 2.06 -18.52 8.86
CA ALA A 45 2.76 -17.35 8.36
C ALA A 45 4.21 -17.67 7.91
N LEU A 46 4.94 -18.49 8.67
CA LEU A 46 6.36 -18.78 8.39
C LEU A 46 6.60 -19.44 7.01
N PRO A 47 5.80 -20.42 6.54
CA PRO A 47 5.96 -20.98 5.20
C PRO A 47 5.75 -19.94 4.08
N ILE A 48 4.81 -19.01 4.27
CA ILE A 48 4.53 -17.93 3.29
C ILE A 48 5.73 -16.99 3.22
N MET A 49 6.24 -16.54 4.36
CA MET A 49 7.45 -15.69 4.41
C MET A 49 8.65 -16.39 3.78
N LYS A 50 8.81 -17.69 4.04
CA LYS A 50 9.92 -18.47 3.48
C LYS A 50 9.83 -18.54 1.96
N ALA A 51 8.66 -18.85 1.42
CA ALA A 51 8.45 -18.88 -0.02
C ALA A 51 8.66 -17.49 -0.67
N ALA A 52 8.27 -16.40 0.03
CA ALA A 52 8.48 -15.04 -0.46
C ALA A 52 9.96 -14.68 -0.50
N TRP A 53 10.68 -14.98 0.58
CA TRP A 53 12.12 -14.82 0.69
C TRP A 53 12.87 -15.62 -0.38
N ASP A 54 12.51 -16.89 -0.57
CA ASP A 54 13.13 -17.78 -1.57
C ASP A 54 12.88 -17.30 -3.01
N ALA A 55 11.75 -16.63 -3.24
CA ALA A 55 11.42 -16.02 -4.52
C ALA A 55 12.07 -14.63 -4.73
N GLY A 56 12.88 -14.16 -3.78
CA GLY A 56 13.65 -12.91 -3.85
C GLY A 56 12.95 -11.68 -3.27
N ILE A 57 11.80 -11.81 -2.62
CA ILE A 57 11.21 -10.68 -1.90
C ILE A 57 12.12 -10.34 -0.72
N ASN A 58 12.62 -9.11 -0.66
CA ASN A 58 13.51 -8.64 0.41
C ASN A 58 12.82 -7.66 1.38
N THR A 59 11.63 -7.14 1.04
CA THR A 59 10.96 -6.10 1.82
C THR A 59 9.67 -6.63 2.45
N PHE A 60 9.59 -6.52 3.78
CA PHE A 60 8.50 -7.07 4.59
C PHE A 60 7.84 -5.94 5.40
N ASP A 61 6.53 -5.81 5.29
CA ASP A 61 5.74 -4.81 5.99
C ASP A 61 5.00 -5.38 7.19
N THR A 62 5.00 -4.64 8.29
CA THR A 62 4.27 -4.92 9.53
C THR A 62 3.84 -3.62 10.20
N ALA A 63 3.23 -3.70 11.38
CA ALA A 63 2.97 -2.56 12.26
C ALA A 63 2.88 -3.05 13.70
N ASP A 64 3.14 -2.15 14.65
CA ASP A 64 3.01 -2.39 16.07
C ASP A 64 1.62 -2.93 16.46
N VAL A 65 0.55 -2.36 15.88
CA VAL A 65 -0.84 -2.69 16.20
C VAL A 65 -1.30 -3.99 15.54
N TYR A 66 -0.58 -4.52 14.55
CA TYR A 66 -1.05 -5.71 13.83
C TYR A 66 -1.03 -6.94 14.73
N SER A 67 -2.23 -7.48 14.97
CA SER A 67 -2.48 -8.54 15.95
C SER A 67 -1.85 -8.24 17.32
N ASN A 68 -2.00 -6.99 17.78
CA ASN A 68 -1.49 -6.53 19.08
C ASN A 68 0.02 -6.81 19.26
N GLY A 69 0.81 -6.58 18.20
CA GLY A 69 2.26 -6.75 18.19
C GLY A 69 2.73 -8.16 17.82
N GLU A 70 1.84 -9.14 17.70
CA GLU A 70 2.20 -10.51 17.33
C GLU A 70 2.87 -10.58 15.94
N SER A 71 2.47 -9.70 15.02
CA SER A 71 3.07 -9.63 13.69
C SER A 71 4.59 -9.44 13.70
N GLU A 72 5.05 -8.48 14.50
CA GLU A 72 6.47 -8.20 14.65
C GLU A 72 7.21 -9.37 15.32
N GLN A 73 6.57 -10.03 16.28
CA GLN A 73 7.13 -11.22 16.92
C GLN A 73 7.28 -12.39 15.94
N ILE A 74 6.31 -12.59 15.04
CA ILE A 74 6.36 -13.62 14.01
C ILE A 74 7.47 -13.31 13.00
N LEU A 75 7.60 -12.07 12.54
CA LEU A 75 8.68 -11.66 11.64
C LEU A 75 10.06 -11.84 12.30
N GLY A 76 10.19 -11.45 13.57
CA GLY A 76 11.40 -11.71 14.36
C GLY A 76 11.73 -13.19 14.50
N ARG A 77 10.71 -14.02 14.74
CA ARG A 77 10.85 -15.49 14.77
C ARG A 77 11.30 -16.04 13.42
N PHE A 78 10.78 -15.50 12.31
CA PHE A 78 11.17 -15.89 10.96
C PHE A 78 12.66 -15.67 10.71
N LEU A 79 13.17 -14.46 11.01
CA LEU A 79 14.59 -14.13 10.89
C LEU A 79 15.47 -15.12 11.66
N ARG A 80 15.16 -15.37 12.93
CA ARG A 80 15.93 -16.29 13.79
C ARG A 80 15.84 -17.73 13.31
N LYS A 81 14.63 -18.23 12.98
CA LYS A 81 14.40 -19.61 12.55
C LYS A 81 15.17 -19.94 11.27
N HIS A 82 15.23 -19.01 10.33
CA HIS A 82 15.88 -19.20 9.04
C HIS A 82 17.29 -18.59 8.98
N GLN A 83 17.81 -18.07 10.09
CA GLN A 83 19.14 -17.46 10.20
C GLN A 83 19.37 -16.39 9.12
N ILE A 84 18.33 -15.62 8.81
CA ILE A 84 18.39 -14.54 7.82
C ILE A 84 19.10 -13.35 8.49
N PRO A 85 20.24 -12.89 7.96
CA PRO A 85 20.91 -11.71 8.48
C PRO A 85 19.98 -10.50 8.33
N GLN A 86 19.81 -9.73 9.41
CA GLN A 86 18.96 -8.54 9.39
C GLN A 86 19.35 -7.59 8.24
N SER A 87 20.65 -7.48 7.92
CA SER A 87 21.16 -6.64 6.83
C SER A 87 20.73 -7.06 5.41
N GLN A 88 20.11 -8.24 5.23
CA GLN A 88 19.63 -8.72 3.93
C GLN A 88 18.12 -8.54 3.75
N MET A 89 17.40 -8.17 4.80
CA MET A 89 15.95 -7.94 4.77
C MET A 89 15.65 -6.49 5.11
N ILE A 90 14.72 -5.90 4.38
CA ILE A 90 14.21 -4.56 4.64
C ILE A 90 12.92 -4.72 5.44
N ILE A 91 12.96 -4.30 6.71
CA ILE A 91 11.80 -4.34 7.60
C ILE A 91 11.17 -2.96 7.65
N THR A 92 9.89 -2.89 7.30
CA THR A 92 9.10 -1.68 7.47
C THR A 92 8.05 -1.90 8.53
N THR A 93 8.07 -1.10 9.60
CA THR A 93 7.02 -1.12 10.62
C THR A 93 6.40 0.27 10.76
N LYS A 94 5.35 0.37 11.58
CA LYS A 94 4.57 1.58 11.78
C LYS A 94 4.22 1.74 13.25
N GLY A 95 4.05 2.98 13.69
CA GLY A 95 3.45 3.30 14.98
C GLY A 95 2.56 4.55 14.95
N ASP A 96 1.58 4.56 15.85
CA ASP A 96 0.58 5.62 16.10
C ASP A 96 -0.51 5.06 17.06
N PHE A 97 -0.94 3.81 16.82
CA PHE A 97 -2.06 3.21 17.52
C PHE A 97 -1.61 2.48 18.80
N HIS A 98 -2.53 2.32 19.75
CA HIS A 98 -2.30 1.49 20.92
C HIS A 98 -2.18 0.02 20.50
N VAL A 99 -1.18 -0.67 21.05
CA VAL A 99 -0.99 -2.12 20.82
C VAL A 99 -1.86 -2.95 21.77
N ALA A 100 -2.17 -2.43 22.96
CA ALA A 100 -3.03 -3.08 23.95
C ALA A 100 -4.35 -2.30 24.12
N ILE A 101 -5.48 -3.03 24.09
CA ILE A 101 -6.86 -2.47 24.14
C ILE A 101 -7.09 -1.57 25.37
N ASP A 102 -6.42 -1.85 26.49
CA ASP A 102 -6.68 -1.20 27.77
C ASP A 102 -5.84 0.08 28.02
N ASP A 103 -4.94 0.47 27.12
CA ASP A 103 -4.08 1.65 27.30
C ASP A 103 -4.32 2.73 26.25
N MET A 104 -5.51 3.34 26.30
CA MET A 104 -5.89 4.48 25.44
C MET A 104 -5.00 5.72 25.64
N LYS A 105 -4.15 5.76 26.67
CA LYS A 105 -3.24 6.89 26.94
C LYS A 105 -1.94 6.80 26.13
N MET A 106 -1.69 5.68 25.46
CA MET A 106 -0.48 5.39 24.70
C MET A 106 -0.79 5.27 23.21
N MET A 107 -1.28 6.36 22.60
CA MET A 107 -1.50 6.49 21.15
C MET A 107 -1.19 7.91 20.68
N GLY A 108 -1.09 8.11 19.36
CA GLY A 108 -0.74 9.37 18.72
C GLY A 108 0.74 9.47 18.41
N LEU A 109 1.20 10.67 18.05
CA LEU A 109 2.55 10.90 17.56
C LEU A 109 3.36 11.85 18.45
N SER A 110 3.06 11.84 19.75
CA SER A 110 3.88 12.50 20.76
C SER A 110 5.28 11.90 20.80
N ARG A 111 6.28 12.70 21.17
CA ARG A 111 7.66 12.22 21.28
C ARG A 111 7.78 11.00 22.18
N LYS A 112 7.11 11.03 23.35
CA LYS A 112 7.15 9.91 24.31
C LYS A 112 6.64 8.62 23.67
N HIS A 113 5.47 8.68 23.03
CA HIS A 113 4.89 7.49 22.43
C HIS A 113 5.74 6.97 21.26
N ILE A 114 6.27 7.85 20.41
CA ILE A 114 7.14 7.44 19.29
C ILE A 114 8.36 6.65 19.78
N PHE A 115 9.04 7.13 20.82
CA PHE A 115 10.21 6.45 21.39
C PHE A 115 9.81 5.10 22.02
N ASP A 116 8.76 5.09 22.85
CA ASP A 116 8.27 3.87 23.48
C ASP A 116 7.84 2.81 22.43
N ALA A 117 7.19 3.26 21.34
CA ALA A 117 6.72 2.40 20.26
C ALA A 117 7.89 1.80 19.45
N VAL A 118 8.93 2.57 19.15
CA VAL A 118 10.12 2.06 18.46
C VAL A 118 10.87 1.06 19.34
N ASP A 119 11.11 1.37 20.61
CA ASP A 119 11.78 0.44 21.54
C ASP A 119 11.00 -0.88 21.66
N ALA A 120 9.68 -0.81 21.79
CA ALA A 120 8.82 -1.98 21.86
C ALA A 120 8.81 -2.79 20.54
N SER A 121 8.84 -2.11 19.39
CA SER A 121 8.88 -2.76 18.08
C SER A 121 10.21 -3.49 17.86
N LEU A 122 11.34 -2.85 18.19
CA LEU A 122 12.67 -3.46 18.15
C LEU A 122 12.75 -4.70 19.06
N ALA A 123 12.16 -4.63 20.26
CA ALA A 123 12.10 -5.77 21.17
C ALA A 123 11.27 -6.94 20.62
N ARG A 124 10.11 -6.67 19.99
CA ARG A 124 9.26 -7.71 19.38
C ARG A 124 9.93 -8.33 18.15
N LEU A 125 10.51 -7.52 17.28
CA LEU A 125 11.28 -7.97 16.12
C LEU A 125 12.54 -8.74 16.56
N GLY A 126 13.15 -8.35 17.68
CA GLY A 126 14.45 -8.85 18.11
C GLY A 126 15.55 -8.45 17.13
N THR A 127 15.54 -7.18 16.72
CA THR A 127 16.45 -6.55 15.77
C THR A 127 17.06 -5.28 16.36
N ASP A 128 18.24 -4.87 15.88
CA ASP A 128 18.95 -3.72 16.43
C ASP A 128 18.48 -2.37 15.84
N TYR A 129 17.84 -2.42 14.68
CA TYR A 129 17.35 -1.24 13.96
C TYR A 129 16.13 -1.59 13.10
N ILE A 130 15.38 -0.57 12.67
CA ILE A 130 14.30 -0.67 11.69
C ILE A 130 14.74 0.02 10.39
N ASP A 131 14.66 -0.64 9.24
CA ASP A 131 15.04 -0.03 7.96
C ASP A 131 14.14 1.17 7.62
N LEU A 132 12.82 1.01 7.76
CA LEU A 132 11.85 2.05 7.48
C LEU A 132 10.76 2.12 8.56
N TYR A 133 10.84 3.11 9.44
CA TYR A 133 9.78 3.38 10.42
C TYR A 133 8.77 4.40 9.87
N GLN A 134 7.48 4.13 10.02
CA GLN A 134 6.43 4.96 9.43
C GLN A 134 5.43 5.43 10.47
N ILE A 135 5.04 6.70 10.42
CA ILE A 135 3.85 7.12 11.18
C ILE A 135 2.60 6.55 10.50
N HIS A 136 1.71 5.93 11.27
CA HIS A 136 0.58 5.19 10.70
C HIS A 136 -0.51 6.12 10.16
N ARG A 137 -0.80 7.23 10.85
CA ARG A 137 -1.73 8.29 10.41
C ARG A 137 -1.21 9.66 10.81
N TRP A 138 -1.87 10.71 10.35
CA TRP A 138 -1.67 12.06 10.88
C TRP A 138 -2.32 12.19 12.26
N ASP A 139 -1.55 12.66 13.25
CA ASP A 139 -2.08 13.01 14.58
C ASP A 139 -2.45 14.50 14.63
N TYR A 140 -3.70 14.79 14.98
CA TYR A 140 -4.21 16.16 15.12
C TYR A 140 -3.94 16.76 16.50
N ASN A 141 -3.56 15.95 17.47
CA ASN A 141 -3.35 16.37 18.86
C ASN A 141 -1.89 16.69 19.15
N THR A 142 -0.95 16.10 18.40
CA THR A 142 0.48 16.43 18.53
C THR A 142 0.90 17.43 17.46
N PRO A 143 1.57 18.54 17.83
CA PRO A 143 2.17 19.43 16.84
C PRO A 143 3.17 18.67 15.95
N ILE A 144 2.98 18.72 14.63
CA ILE A 144 3.85 18.03 13.67
C ILE A 144 5.36 18.34 13.85
N VAL A 145 5.71 19.51 14.39
CA VAL A 145 7.11 19.86 14.69
C VAL A 145 7.70 18.90 15.72
N GLU A 146 6.95 18.56 16.79
CA GLU A 146 7.40 17.60 17.81
C GLU A 146 7.58 16.20 17.22
N THR A 147 6.59 15.75 16.43
CA THR A 147 6.66 14.46 15.74
C THR A 147 7.89 14.36 14.82
N MET A 148 8.15 15.39 14.00
CA MET A 148 9.29 15.38 13.09
C MET A 148 10.64 15.41 13.82
N GLU A 149 10.71 16.13 14.95
CA GLU A 149 11.91 16.13 15.81
C GLU A 149 12.17 14.75 16.40
N ALA A 150 11.13 14.12 16.95
CA ALA A 150 11.23 12.79 17.55
C ALA A 150 11.71 11.75 16.52
N LEU A 151 11.14 11.76 15.32
CA LEU A 151 11.54 10.88 14.22
C LEU A 151 12.97 11.15 13.75
N HIS A 152 13.38 12.41 13.68
CA HIS A 152 14.76 12.78 13.33
C HIS A 152 15.75 12.25 14.37
N ASP A 153 15.44 12.38 15.65
CA ASP A 153 16.31 11.92 16.72
C ASP A 153 16.48 10.39 16.70
N LEU A 154 15.42 9.63 16.42
CA LEU A 154 15.52 8.17 16.25
C LEU A 154 16.47 7.77 15.11
N VAL A 155 16.47 8.54 14.01
CA VAL A 155 17.42 8.34 12.91
C VAL A 155 18.84 8.67 13.35
N LYS A 156 19.03 9.75 14.11
CA LYS A 156 20.34 10.14 14.66
C LYS A 156 20.88 9.13 15.68
N LEU A 157 19.99 8.47 16.42
CA LEU A 157 20.31 7.40 17.36
C LEU A 157 20.64 6.07 16.67
N GLY A 158 20.32 5.93 15.37
CA GLY A 158 20.55 4.71 14.60
C GLY A 158 19.54 3.59 14.86
N GLN A 159 18.48 3.85 15.63
CA GLN A 159 17.38 2.90 15.86
C GLN A 159 16.52 2.73 14.60
N VAL A 160 16.51 3.74 13.73
CA VAL A 160 15.78 3.75 12.47
C VAL A 160 16.69 4.25 11.34
N CYS A 161 16.74 3.56 10.20
CA CYS A 161 17.54 4.01 9.06
C CYS A 161 16.82 5.10 8.25
N TYR A 162 15.55 4.88 7.92
CA TYR A 162 14.71 5.79 7.14
C TYR A 162 13.36 6.00 7.81
N ILE A 163 12.78 7.18 7.60
CA ILE A 163 11.42 7.48 8.05
C ILE A 163 10.47 7.65 6.87
N GLY A 164 9.25 7.17 7.04
CA GLY A 164 8.16 7.35 6.10
C GLY A 164 6.86 7.68 6.83
N THR A 165 5.76 7.68 6.07
CA THR A 165 4.45 8.00 6.61
C THR A 165 3.35 7.28 5.85
N SER A 166 2.17 7.12 6.44
CA SER A 166 0.99 6.56 5.79
C SER A 166 -0.23 7.47 5.90
N SER A 167 -1.02 7.54 4.82
CA SER A 167 -2.33 8.17 4.70
C SER A 167 -2.52 9.50 5.46
N MET A 168 -2.34 10.59 4.73
CA MET A 168 -2.67 11.95 5.15
C MET A 168 -3.00 12.81 3.93
N HIS A 169 -3.46 14.04 4.13
CA HIS A 169 -3.65 14.96 3.03
C HIS A 169 -2.32 15.43 2.45
N ALA A 170 -2.28 15.73 1.14
CA ALA A 170 -1.08 16.24 0.48
C ALA A 170 -0.52 17.51 1.14
N TRP A 171 -1.40 18.41 1.62
CA TRP A 171 -0.97 19.63 2.32
C TRP A 171 -0.32 19.33 3.69
N GLN A 172 -0.77 18.27 4.39
CA GLN A 172 -0.15 17.81 5.64
C GLN A 172 1.24 17.27 5.38
N PHE A 173 1.38 16.46 4.33
CA PHE A 173 2.67 15.91 3.92
C PHE A 173 3.65 17.02 3.51
N ALA A 174 3.22 17.95 2.65
CA ALA A 174 4.02 19.11 2.26
C ALA A 174 4.47 19.94 3.46
N LYS A 175 3.58 20.15 4.44
CA LYS A 175 3.90 20.86 5.69
C LYS A 175 5.00 20.13 6.48
N ALA A 176 4.91 18.82 6.63
CA ALA A 176 5.91 18.04 7.35
C ALA A 176 7.28 18.05 6.65
N GLN A 177 7.29 17.86 5.32
CA GLN A 177 8.52 17.94 4.51
C GLN A 177 9.17 19.33 4.58
N PHE A 178 8.37 20.39 4.53
CA PHE A 178 8.86 21.75 4.69
C PHE A 178 9.52 21.98 6.05
N ILE A 179 8.88 21.54 7.14
CA ILE A 179 9.43 21.66 8.49
C ILE A 179 10.77 20.92 8.60
N ALA A 180 10.85 19.68 8.10
CA ALA A 180 12.09 18.93 8.11
C ALA A 180 13.21 19.67 7.38
N LYS A 181 12.93 20.13 6.15
CA LYS A 181 13.89 20.90 5.35
C LYS A 181 14.33 22.19 6.04
N GLN A 182 13.38 22.95 6.61
CA GLN A 182 13.67 24.22 7.28
C GLN A 182 14.57 24.04 8.50
N ARG A 183 14.44 22.92 9.22
CA ARG A 183 15.19 22.64 10.45
C ARG A 183 16.43 21.76 10.23
N GLY A 184 16.70 21.34 9.00
CA GLY A 184 17.77 20.39 8.69
C GLY A 184 17.54 19.00 9.29
N TRP A 185 16.28 18.64 9.52
CA TRP A 185 15.88 17.32 10.02
C TRP A 185 15.68 16.33 8.89
N THR A 186 15.62 15.05 9.25
CA THR A 186 15.39 13.95 8.32
C THR A 186 14.00 14.11 7.67
N PRO A 187 13.91 14.19 6.33
CA PRO A 187 12.61 14.21 5.64
C PRO A 187 12.04 12.79 5.52
N PHE A 188 10.74 12.71 5.24
CA PHE A 188 10.12 11.44 4.87
C PHE A 188 10.58 11.00 3.48
N VAL A 189 11.01 9.74 3.37
CA VAL A 189 11.46 9.15 2.10
C VAL A 189 10.40 8.28 1.42
N SER A 190 9.34 7.92 2.15
CA SER A 190 8.21 7.17 1.61
C SER A 190 6.86 7.69 2.08
N MET A 191 5.85 7.47 1.22
CA MET A 191 4.44 7.66 1.52
C MET A 191 3.67 6.37 1.22
N LYS A 192 2.95 5.86 2.21
CA LYS A 192 2.16 4.63 2.15
C LYS A 192 0.67 4.93 1.99
N ASN A 193 0.15 4.74 0.78
CA ASN A 193 -1.19 5.19 0.37
C ASN A 193 -2.13 4.03 0.00
N LEU A 194 -3.45 4.26 0.17
CA LEU A 194 -4.45 3.39 -0.45
C LEU A 194 -4.45 3.72 -1.95
N TYR A 195 -4.04 2.79 -2.78
CA TYR A 195 -4.05 3.00 -4.22
C TYR A 195 -4.18 1.68 -4.97
N ASN A 196 -5.18 1.60 -5.84
CA ASN A 196 -5.47 0.46 -6.71
C ASN A 196 -6.46 0.91 -7.80
N ALA A 197 -6.78 0.02 -8.74
CA ALA A 197 -7.69 0.35 -9.85
C ALA A 197 -9.08 0.84 -9.38
N GLY A 198 -9.54 0.42 -8.20
CA GLY A 198 -10.81 0.82 -7.59
C GLY A 198 -10.71 1.92 -6.52
N TYR A 199 -9.55 2.55 -6.36
CA TYR A 199 -9.35 3.73 -5.52
C TYR A 199 -8.15 4.54 -6.00
N ARG A 200 -8.42 5.67 -6.67
CA ARG A 200 -7.40 6.48 -7.34
C ARG A 200 -7.38 7.95 -6.91
N GLU A 201 -7.91 8.28 -5.73
CA GLU A 201 -7.95 9.67 -5.25
C GLU A 201 -6.54 10.27 -5.06
N GLU A 202 -5.56 9.43 -4.74
CA GLU A 202 -4.17 9.83 -4.54
C GLU A 202 -3.49 10.36 -5.82
N GLU A 203 -4.04 10.07 -7.00
CA GLU A 203 -3.56 10.61 -8.28
C GLU A 203 -3.75 12.12 -8.40
N ARG A 204 -4.70 12.71 -7.66
CA ARG A 204 -5.02 14.14 -7.75
C ARG A 204 -3.88 15.03 -7.28
N ASP A 205 -3.30 14.69 -6.12
CA ASP A 205 -2.34 15.56 -5.44
C ASP A 205 -1.17 14.78 -4.85
N MET A 206 -1.43 13.74 -4.04
CA MET A 206 -0.40 13.08 -3.23
C MET A 206 0.68 12.40 -4.08
N ILE A 207 0.31 11.62 -5.09
CA ILE A 207 1.27 10.94 -5.97
C ILE A 207 2.09 11.95 -6.76
N LEU A 208 1.46 13.03 -7.23
CA LEU A 208 2.14 14.10 -7.96
C LEU A 208 3.17 14.79 -7.05
N LEU A 209 2.78 15.12 -5.82
CA LEU A 209 3.66 15.69 -4.81
C LEU A 209 4.83 14.76 -4.46
N CYS A 210 4.57 13.46 -4.28
CA CYS A 210 5.63 12.49 -3.99
C CYS A 210 6.64 12.40 -5.14
N ARG A 211 6.17 12.42 -6.39
CA ARG A 211 7.04 12.42 -7.57
C ARG A 211 7.92 13.65 -7.66
N ASP A 212 7.35 14.83 -7.42
CA ASP A 212 8.08 16.10 -7.40
C ASP A 212 9.17 16.11 -6.31
N LEU A 213 8.84 15.64 -5.11
CA LEU A 213 9.75 15.60 -3.97
C LEU A 213 10.73 14.41 -3.98
N GLY A 214 10.63 13.48 -4.93
CA GLY A 214 11.48 12.29 -4.96
C GLY A 214 11.17 11.24 -3.88
N VAL A 215 9.94 11.24 -3.36
CA VAL A 215 9.46 10.33 -2.31
C VAL A 215 8.91 9.05 -2.93
N GLY A 216 9.28 7.90 -2.38
CA GLY A 216 8.78 6.61 -2.84
C GLY A 216 7.32 6.36 -2.41
N VAL A 217 6.46 5.94 -3.33
CA VAL A 217 5.07 5.60 -3.03
C VAL A 217 4.92 4.10 -2.83
N ILE A 218 4.66 3.68 -1.59
CA ILE A 218 4.27 2.31 -1.27
C ILE A 218 2.74 2.25 -1.23
N THR A 219 2.12 1.22 -1.79
CA THR A 219 0.64 1.17 -1.87
C THR A 219 0.08 0.00 -1.09
N TRP A 220 -0.93 0.23 -0.25
CA TRP A 220 -1.63 -0.84 0.47
C TRP A 220 -2.99 -1.17 -0.16
N SER A 221 -3.48 -2.39 0.11
CA SER A 221 -4.69 -2.94 -0.51
C SER A 221 -4.67 -2.89 -2.06
N PRO A 222 -3.65 -3.43 -2.72
CA PRO A 222 -3.51 -3.35 -4.18
C PRO A 222 -4.63 -4.11 -4.92
N LEU A 223 -5.25 -5.10 -4.26
CA LEU A 223 -6.38 -5.87 -4.78
C LEU A 223 -7.74 -5.41 -4.21
N ALA A 224 -7.78 -4.23 -3.58
CA ALA A 224 -8.98 -3.66 -2.95
C ALA A 224 -9.71 -4.66 -2.02
N ARG A 225 -8.95 -5.32 -1.13
CA ARG A 225 -9.47 -6.37 -0.22
C ARG A 225 -10.20 -7.49 -0.98
N SER A 226 -9.53 -8.01 -2.00
CA SER A 226 -10.02 -9.04 -2.93
C SER A 226 -11.19 -8.63 -3.82
N LEU A 227 -11.57 -7.35 -3.87
CA LEU A 227 -12.58 -6.87 -4.80
C LEU A 227 -12.15 -7.12 -6.26
N LEU A 228 -10.88 -6.85 -6.57
CA LEU A 228 -10.31 -6.98 -7.92
C LEU A 228 -9.97 -8.42 -8.31
N THR A 229 -10.30 -9.42 -7.48
CA THR A 229 -9.95 -10.83 -7.73
C THR A 229 -11.11 -11.80 -7.59
N ARG A 230 -12.33 -11.28 -7.36
CA ARG A 230 -13.48 -12.13 -7.02
C ARG A 230 -14.14 -12.78 -8.23
N LYS A 231 -14.41 -14.08 -8.07
CA LYS A 231 -15.59 -14.75 -8.63
C LYS A 231 -16.80 -14.39 -7.76
N THR A 232 -17.96 -14.17 -8.37
CA THR A 232 -19.20 -13.79 -7.67
C THR A 232 -19.62 -14.88 -6.65
N GLY A 233 -20.14 -14.47 -5.47
CA GLY A 233 -20.85 -15.39 -4.55
C GLY A 233 -20.13 -15.96 -3.30
N THR A 234 -18.93 -15.50 -2.92
CA THR A 234 -18.19 -16.05 -1.75
C THR A 234 -18.65 -15.51 -0.39
N VAL A 235 -18.38 -16.25 0.71
CA VAL A 235 -18.74 -15.85 2.09
C VAL A 235 -18.05 -14.54 2.50
N ARG A 236 -16.74 -14.38 2.22
CA ARG A 236 -16.00 -13.12 2.46
C ARG A 236 -16.59 -11.95 1.67
N ALA A 237 -17.35 -12.21 0.59
CA ALA A 237 -18.05 -11.17 -0.14
C ALA A 237 -19.25 -10.56 0.55
N LYS A 238 -19.81 -11.27 1.54
CA LYS A 238 -20.99 -10.83 2.26
C LYS A 238 -20.67 -10.21 3.63
N SER A 239 -19.44 -10.38 4.15
CA SER A 239 -19.10 -10.03 5.55
C SER A 239 -17.95 -9.04 5.76
N ASP A 240 -17.21 -8.63 4.72
CA ASP A 240 -16.11 -7.65 4.89
C ASP A 240 -16.63 -6.20 4.96
N MET A 241 -16.95 -5.76 6.19
CA MET A 241 -17.43 -4.41 6.51
C MET A 241 -16.41 -3.31 6.15
N SER A 242 -15.12 -3.58 6.32
CA SER A 242 -14.05 -2.64 5.99
C SER A 242 -13.95 -2.41 4.48
N ARG A 243 -14.16 -3.46 3.68
CA ARG A 243 -14.27 -3.33 2.22
C ARG A 243 -15.47 -2.48 1.83
N GLU A 244 -16.65 -2.71 2.43
CA GLU A 244 -17.83 -1.90 2.12
C GLU A 244 -17.62 -0.43 2.46
N PHE A 245 -17.03 -0.14 3.62
CA PHE A 245 -16.67 1.23 4.02
C PHE A 245 -15.69 1.88 3.03
N MET A 246 -14.63 1.16 2.65
CA MET A 246 -13.57 1.70 1.79
C MET A 246 -13.95 1.77 0.32
N PHE A 247 -14.73 0.82 -0.21
CA PHE A 247 -14.99 0.64 -1.65
C PHE A 247 -16.47 0.70 -2.05
N GLY A 248 -17.39 0.85 -1.10
CA GLY A 248 -18.83 0.87 -1.33
C GLY A 248 -19.46 -0.52 -1.44
N LYS A 249 -20.80 -0.58 -1.52
CA LYS A 249 -21.55 -1.81 -1.80
C LYS A 249 -21.38 -2.20 -3.26
N THR A 250 -20.91 -3.41 -3.50
CA THR A 250 -20.88 -4.04 -4.82
C THR A 250 -21.99 -5.08 -4.90
N ASN A 251 -23.10 -4.76 -5.55
CA ASN A 251 -24.20 -5.69 -5.76
C ASN A 251 -23.94 -6.50 -7.04
N ALA A 252 -23.46 -7.74 -6.89
CA ALA A 252 -23.23 -8.63 -8.03
C ALA A 252 -24.51 -9.00 -8.83
N ALA A 253 -25.70 -8.64 -8.33
CA ALA A 253 -27.00 -8.92 -8.95
C ALA A 253 -27.52 -7.77 -9.83
N GLU A 254 -26.89 -6.60 -9.79
CA GLU A 254 -27.26 -5.44 -10.60
C GLU A 254 -26.09 -5.14 -11.54
N CYS A 255 -26.13 -5.70 -12.76
CA CYS A 255 -25.23 -5.26 -13.82
C CYS A 255 -25.42 -3.74 -14.00
N GLU A 256 -24.32 -3.01 -13.85
CA GLU A 256 -24.17 -1.54 -13.99
C GLU A 256 -24.80 -0.69 -12.88
N GLN A 257 -23.99 -0.24 -11.91
CA GLN A 257 -24.30 1.01 -11.18
C GLN A 257 -23.15 1.64 -10.37
N THR A 258 -22.02 0.97 -10.12
CA THR A 258 -20.86 1.61 -9.47
C THR A 258 -19.60 1.60 -10.33
N THR A 259 -18.75 2.60 -10.14
CA THR A 259 -17.43 2.70 -10.81
C THR A 259 -16.57 1.46 -10.57
N ASN A 260 -16.68 0.84 -9.40
CA ASN A 260 -15.93 -0.36 -9.04
C ASN A 260 -16.40 -1.60 -9.79
N ASP A 261 -17.69 -1.73 -10.08
CA ASP A 261 -18.19 -2.88 -10.86
C ASP A 261 -17.67 -2.83 -12.30
N MET A 262 -17.58 -1.63 -12.88
CA MET A 262 -17.01 -1.43 -14.22
C MET A 262 -15.52 -1.77 -14.23
N VAL A 263 -14.75 -1.27 -13.26
CA VAL A 263 -13.31 -1.60 -13.12
C VAL A 263 -13.11 -3.11 -13.00
N VAL A 264 -13.88 -3.79 -12.14
CA VAL A 264 -13.81 -5.24 -11.97
C VAL A 264 -14.16 -5.98 -13.26
N ALA A 265 -15.16 -5.50 -14.01
CA ALA A 265 -15.54 -6.09 -15.29
C ALA A 265 -14.41 -6.02 -16.32
N HIS A 266 -13.76 -4.87 -16.47
CA HIS A 266 -12.62 -4.71 -17.38
C HIS A 266 -11.42 -5.57 -16.96
N VAL A 267 -11.05 -5.56 -15.68
CA VAL A 267 -9.97 -6.42 -15.15
C VAL A 267 -10.24 -7.89 -15.46
N ARG A 268 -11.48 -8.35 -15.28
CA ARG A 268 -11.89 -9.72 -15.62
C ARG A 268 -11.77 -10.01 -17.12
N THR A 269 -12.30 -9.14 -17.97
CA THR A 269 -12.25 -9.34 -19.43
C THR A 269 -10.81 -9.39 -19.94
N ILE A 270 -9.93 -8.56 -19.42
CA ILE A 270 -8.50 -8.58 -19.77
C ILE A 270 -7.85 -9.88 -19.29
N ALA A 271 -8.11 -10.30 -18.05
CA ALA A 271 -7.59 -11.53 -17.48
C ALA A 271 -8.01 -12.77 -18.31
N GLU A 272 -9.28 -12.85 -18.69
CA GLU A 272 -9.84 -13.92 -19.53
C GLU A 272 -9.19 -13.94 -20.93
N LYS A 273 -9.05 -12.79 -21.60
CA LYS A 273 -8.39 -12.69 -22.92
C LYS A 273 -6.92 -13.10 -22.87
N ARG A 274 -6.23 -12.79 -21.76
CA ARG A 274 -4.79 -13.05 -21.57
C ARG A 274 -4.49 -14.44 -20.97
N GLY A 275 -5.51 -15.17 -20.51
CA GLY A 275 -5.32 -16.47 -19.85
C GLY A 275 -4.57 -16.38 -18.51
N VAL A 276 -4.66 -15.24 -17.81
CA VAL A 276 -3.99 -15.00 -16.52
C VAL A 276 -4.99 -14.70 -15.42
N SER A 277 -4.54 -14.65 -14.17
CA SER A 277 -5.42 -14.29 -13.05
C SER A 277 -5.81 -12.79 -13.07
N MET A 278 -6.98 -12.46 -12.52
CA MET A 278 -7.37 -11.06 -12.30
C MET A 278 -6.39 -10.33 -11.36
N ALA A 279 -5.80 -11.06 -10.41
CA ALA A 279 -4.81 -10.53 -9.50
C ALA A 279 -3.56 -10.07 -10.27
N ARG A 280 -3.09 -10.89 -11.22
CA ARG A 280 -1.97 -10.57 -12.11
C ARG A 280 -2.24 -9.30 -12.91
N VAL A 281 -3.43 -9.16 -13.50
CA VAL A 281 -3.82 -7.93 -14.23
C VAL A 281 -3.88 -6.70 -13.31
N ALA A 282 -4.50 -6.81 -12.14
CA ALA A 282 -4.64 -5.70 -11.21
C ALA A 282 -3.29 -5.22 -10.64
N ILE A 283 -2.39 -6.16 -10.30
CA ILE A 283 -1.03 -5.83 -9.86
C ILE A 283 -0.21 -5.25 -11.02
N ALA A 284 -0.28 -5.84 -12.21
CA ALA A 284 0.41 -5.33 -13.41
C ALA A 284 0.00 -3.89 -13.73
N TRP A 285 -1.31 -3.58 -13.67
CA TRP A 285 -1.80 -2.22 -13.80
C TRP A 285 -1.16 -1.29 -12.76
N LEU A 286 -1.14 -1.71 -11.49
CA LEU A 286 -0.68 -0.90 -10.36
C LEU A 286 0.84 -0.64 -10.37
N VAL A 287 1.65 -1.67 -10.62
CA VAL A 287 3.12 -1.55 -10.59
C VAL A 287 3.65 -0.70 -11.74
N ASN A 288 2.89 -0.56 -12.83
CA ASN A 288 3.23 0.29 -13.97
C ASN A 288 2.68 1.72 -13.82
N ARG A 289 1.95 2.05 -12.73
CA ARG A 289 1.47 3.42 -12.51
C ARG A 289 2.63 4.38 -12.22
N PRO A 290 2.65 5.57 -12.85
CA PRO A 290 3.68 6.57 -12.59
C PRO A 290 3.76 6.97 -11.11
N GLY A 291 4.96 6.86 -10.53
CA GLY A 291 5.24 7.23 -9.14
C GLY A 291 5.10 6.09 -8.13
N VAL A 292 4.47 4.96 -8.48
CA VAL A 292 4.41 3.79 -7.60
C VAL A 292 5.80 3.19 -7.44
N THR A 293 6.18 2.86 -6.20
CA THR A 293 7.44 2.19 -5.84
C THR A 293 7.27 0.70 -5.58
N ALA A 294 6.25 0.29 -4.84
CA ALA A 294 5.90 -1.13 -4.71
C ALA A 294 4.54 -1.26 -4.03
N PRO A 295 3.67 -2.19 -4.45
CA PRO A 295 2.52 -2.58 -3.67
C PRO A 295 2.91 -3.52 -2.53
N ILE A 296 2.24 -3.32 -1.40
CA ILE A 296 2.17 -4.28 -0.30
C ILE A 296 1.09 -5.28 -0.64
N VAL A 297 1.50 -6.53 -0.86
CA VAL A 297 0.58 -7.61 -1.21
C VAL A 297 0.41 -8.51 0.00
N GLY A 298 -0.84 -8.62 0.47
CA GLY A 298 -1.24 -9.59 1.49
C GLY A 298 -1.36 -10.98 0.88
N ILE A 299 -0.48 -11.90 1.27
CA ILE A 299 -0.43 -13.27 0.76
C ILE A 299 -0.85 -14.26 1.86
N ASN A 300 -1.74 -15.20 1.49
CA ASN A 300 -2.28 -16.22 2.40
C ASN A 300 -1.87 -17.64 2.05
N LYS A 301 -1.32 -17.84 0.86
CA LYS A 301 -0.87 -19.13 0.37
C LYS A 301 0.47 -18.97 -0.34
N PRO A 302 1.46 -19.84 -0.09
CA PRO A 302 2.74 -19.79 -0.78
C PRO A 302 2.60 -19.79 -2.30
N GLU A 303 1.62 -20.54 -2.84
CA GLU A 303 1.38 -20.64 -4.28
C GLU A 303 1.00 -19.31 -4.96
N ASP A 304 0.45 -18.35 -4.21
CA ASP A 304 0.08 -17.04 -4.78
C ASP A 304 1.30 -16.17 -5.09
N ILE A 305 2.49 -16.48 -4.53
CA ILE A 305 3.72 -15.67 -4.66
C ILE A 305 4.21 -15.64 -6.11
N GLU A 306 4.21 -16.81 -6.76
CA GLU A 306 4.63 -16.91 -8.17
C GLU A 306 3.75 -16.05 -9.08
N ASP A 307 2.44 -16.02 -8.83
CA ASP A 307 1.50 -15.20 -9.60
C ASP A 307 1.74 -13.70 -9.40
N MET A 308 2.12 -13.28 -8.18
CA MET A 308 2.44 -11.89 -7.87
C MET A 308 3.75 -11.44 -8.53
N ILE A 309 4.74 -12.32 -8.59
CA ILE A 309 6.01 -12.03 -9.28
C ILE A 309 5.78 -11.98 -10.79
N ALA A 310 5.02 -12.92 -11.34
CA ALA A 310 4.67 -12.90 -12.75
C ALA A 310 3.89 -11.64 -13.17
N ALA A 311 3.18 -10.98 -12.23
CA ALA A 311 2.53 -9.70 -12.49
C ALA A 311 3.51 -8.55 -12.78
N LEU A 312 4.75 -8.62 -12.29
CA LEU A 312 5.78 -7.61 -12.55
C LEU A 312 6.21 -7.55 -14.02
N HIS A 313 6.02 -8.66 -14.73
CA HIS A 313 6.46 -8.84 -16.11
C HIS A 313 5.30 -8.79 -17.11
N LEU A 314 4.07 -8.76 -16.62
CA LEU A 314 2.90 -8.53 -17.44
C LEU A 314 2.80 -7.04 -17.81
N GLN A 315 2.98 -6.74 -19.10
CA GLN A 315 2.77 -5.40 -19.66
C GLN A 315 1.39 -5.32 -20.29
N LEU A 316 0.50 -4.54 -19.68
CA LEU A 316 -0.80 -4.21 -20.27
C LEU A 316 -0.61 -3.28 -21.46
N THR A 317 -1.42 -3.46 -22.51
CA THR A 317 -1.41 -2.52 -23.62
C THR A 317 -1.97 -1.17 -23.19
N ALA A 318 -1.72 -0.14 -24.01
CA ALA A 318 -2.30 1.18 -23.81
C ALA A 318 -3.84 1.12 -23.79
N ASP A 319 -4.45 0.30 -24.66
CA ASP A 319 -5.90 0.11 -24.72
C ASP A 319 -6.43 -0.60 -23.47
N GLU A 320 -5.77 -1.68 -23.01
CA GLU A 320 -6.17 -2.39 -21.78
C GLU A 320 -6.06 -1.50 -20.54
N THR A 321 -5.00 -0.70 -20.46
CA THR A 321 -4.83 0.27 -19.37
C THR A 321 -5.91 1.35 -19.45
N LYS A 322 -6.22 1.84 -20.65
CA LYS A 322 -7.29 2.82 -20.88
C LYS A 322 -8.67 2.29 -20.51
N GLU A 323 -8.98 1.04 -20.84
CA GLU A 323 -10.23 0.38 -20.45
C GLU A 323 -10.43 0.38 -18.93
N ILE A 324 -9.39 0.05 -18.17
CA ILE A 324 -9.42 0.12 -16.69
C ILE A 324 -9.52 1.57 -16.21
N ASP A 325 -8.76 2.47 -16.84
CA ASP A 325 -8.64 3.85 -16.39
C ASP A 325 -9.94 4.64 -16.59
N ASP A 326 -10.60 4.47 -17.74
CA ASP A 326 -11.86 5.16 -18.10
C ASP A 326 -13.05 4.65 -17.27
N ALA A 327 -12.99 3.41 -16.76
CA ALA A 327 -14.01 2.85 -15.87
C ALA A 327 -14.04 3.53 -14.49
N TRP A 328 -12.96 4.20 -14.10
CA TRP A 328 -12.87 4.92 -12.84
C TRP A 328 -13.38 6.37 -12.96
N ALA A 329 -14.54 6.66 -12.38
CA ALA A 329 -15.17 7.99 -12.44
C ALA A 329 -14.81 8.90 -11.24
N GLY A 330 -14.00 8.43 -10.29
CA GLY A 330 -13.66 9.15 -9.06
C GLY A 330 -14.81 9.28 -8.06
N ARG A 331 -14.49 9.57 -6.79
CA ARG A 331 -15.49 9.88 -5.77
C ARG A 331 -15.81 11.37 -5.81
N VAL A 332 -17.06 11.70 -6.11
CA VAL A 332 -17.56 13.06 -5.95
C VAL A 332 -17.71 13.35 -4.46
N LEU A 333 -16.96 14.35 -3.96
CA LEU A 333 -17.10 14.83 -2.59
C LEU A 333 -18.57 15.21 -2.31
N PRO A 334 -19.14 14.85 -1.14
CA PRO A 334 -20.54 15.15 -0.80
C PRO A 334 -20.92 16.63 -0.98
N GLU A 335 -19.98 17.54 -0.74
CA GLU A 335 -20.16 18.99 -0.87
C GLU A 335 -20.33 19.43 -2.33
N ALA A 336 -19.67 18.75 -3.27
CA ALA A 336 -19.81 19.03 -4.71
C ALA A 336 -21.20 18.62 -5.24
N ARG A 337 -21.87 17.66 -4.60
CA ARG A 337 -23.25 17.26 -4.97
C ARG A 337 -24.29 18.36 -4.69
N ARG A 338 -24.02 19.32 -3.79
CA ARG A 338 -24.94 20.43 -3.51
C ARG A 338 -24.98 21.49 -4.62
N ARG A 339 -23.92 21.64 -5.42
CA ARG A 339 -23.85 22.68 -6.46
C ARG A 339 -24.57 22.30 -7.77
N VAL A 340 -24.86 21.02 -7.99
CA VAL A 340 -25.48 20.53 -9.24
C VAL A 340 -27.02 20.69 -9.25
N ARG A 341 -27.67 21.05 -8.14
CA ARG A 341 -29.14 21.17 -8.06
C ARG A 341 -29.74 22.57 -8.30
N VAL A 342 -28.95 23.60 -8.63
CA VAL A 342 -29.47 24.99 -8.74
C VAL A 342 -29.38 25.58 -10.18
N ALA A 343 -29.05 24.78 -11.20
CA ALA A 343 -29.01 25.26 -12.59
C ALA A 343 -30.12 24.68 -13.47
N GLY A 344 -31.36 24.64 -12.97
CA GLY A 344 -32.47 24.04 -13.70
C GLY A 344 -33.85 24.47 -13.21
N ARG A 345 -34.13 25.78 -13.20
CA ARG A 345 -35.47 26.41 -13.29
C ARG A 345 -35.33 27.91 -13.09
N GLY A 346 -35.22 28.64 -14.21
CA GLY A 346 -35.28 30.10 -14.26
C GLY A 346 -35.98 30.51 -15.54
N GLY A 347 -37.28 30.27 -15.59
CA GLY A 347 -38.15 30.71 -16.67
C GLY A 347 -38.33 32.24 -16.64
N LEU A 348 -38.41 32.78 -17.86
CA LEU A 348 -38.82 34.13 -18.27
C LEU A 348 -39.33 35.09 -17.18
N LEU A 349 -38.61 36.20 -17.01
CA LEU A 349 -39.19 37.46 -16.56
C LEU A 349 -39.88 38.14 -17.76
N ARG A 350 -41.20 38.29 -17.69
CA ARG A 350 -41.96 39.30 -18.44
C ARG A 350 -42.67 40.21 -17.43
N GLN A 351 -42.40 41.50 -17.63
CA GLN A 351 -42.95 42.73 -17.03
C GLN A 351 -42.71 42.97 -15.53
#